data_AF-A0A0A2C3V4-F1
#
_entry.id   AF-A0A0A2C3V4-F1
#
_cell.length_a   1.000
_cell.length_b   1.000
_cell.length_c   1.000
_cell.angle_alpha   90.00
_cell.angle_beta   90.00
_cell.angle_gamma   90.00
#
_symmetry.space_group_name_H-M   'P 1'
#
loop_
_entity.id
_entity.type
_entity.pdbx_description
1 polymer ?
#
loop_
_entity_poly.entity_id
_entity_poly.type
_entity_poly.pdbx_seq_one_letter_code
_entity_poly.pdbx_strand_id
1 'polypeptide(L)' 'MKRCFVACGIFEKEPGDESKADLQKTFNLAFSKIDKAVKKGVLHKNTGANQKSRLSVALKKVLKEVV' A
#
# COMPACT_ATOMS: atom_id res chain seq x y z
N MET A 1 7.81 -3.57 2.73
CA MET A 1 6.52 -3.60 1.99
C MET A 1 5.80 -4.94 2.01
N LYS A 2 6.39 -6.04 2.51
CA LYS A 2 5.77 -7.38 2.54
C LYS A 2 4.35 -7.41 3.12
N ARG A 3 4.09 -6.60 4.15
CA ARG A 3 2.76 -6.48 4.79
C ARG A 3 1.64 -5.99 3.86
N CYS A 4 1.92 -5.07 2.94
CA CYS A 4 0.91 -4.58 1.99
C CYS A 4 0.50 -5.67 1.00
N PHE A 5 1.46 -6.45 0.48
CA PHE A 5 1.18 -7.55 -0.44
C PHE A 5 0.47 -8.73 0.26
N VAL A 6 0.79 -8.99 1.53
CA VAL A 6 0.05 -9.96 2.34
C VAL A 6 -1.40 -9.51 2.53
N ALA A 7 -1.65 -8.23 2.85
CA ALA A 7 -3.00 -7.71 2.98
C ALA A 7 -3.79 -7.79 1.66
N CYS A 8 -3.16 -7.51 0.52
CA CYS A 8 -3.78 -7.73 -0.80
C CYS A 8 -4.19 -9.19 -1.01
N GLY A 9 -3.32 -10.15 -0.70
CA GLY A 9 -3.63 -11.58 -0.85
C GLY A 9 -4.70 -12.10 0.13
N ILE A 10 -4.90 -11.44 1.27
CA ILE A 10 -6.03 -11.73 2.17
C ILE A 10 -7.32 -11.19 1.57
N PHE A 11 -7.31 -9.95 1.09
CA PHE A 11 -8.48 -9.31 0.48
C PHE A 11 -8.94 -10.02 -0.82
N GLU A 12 -8.00 -10.54 -1.62
CA GLU A 12 -8.31 -11.35 -2.80
C GLU A 12 -9.01 -12.68 -2.45
N LYS A 13 -8.71 -13.27 -1.28
CA LYS A 13 -9.31 -14.53 -0.84
C LYS A 13 -10.67 -14.32 -0.18
N GLU A 14 -10.79 -13.27 0.63
CA GLU A 14 -12.00 -12.94 1.37
C GLU A 14 -12.33 -11.45 1.19
N PRO A 15 -13.08 -11.11 0.12
CA PRO A 15 -13.53 -9.75 -0.08
C PRO A 15 -14.59 -9.42 0.98
N GLY A 16 -14.23 -8.54 1.92
CA GLY A 16 -15.08 -8.07 3.00
C GLY A 16 -14.70 -6.66 3.45
N ASP A 17 -15.62 -5.95 4.11
CA ASP A 17 -15.40 -4.58 4.58
C ASP A 17 -14.29 -4.48 5.64
N GLU A 18 -14.15 -5.48 6.50
CA GLU A 18 -13.05 -5.55 7.47
C GLU A 18 -11.69 -5.70 6.77
N SER A 19 -11.59 -6.63 5.81
CA SER A 19 -10.40 -6.83 4.99
C SER A 19 -10.03 -5.57 4.20
N LYS A 20 -11.03 -4.82 3.71
CA LYS A 20 -10.84 -3.54 3.02
C LYS A 20 -10.26 -2.47 3.95
N ALA A 21 -10.82 -2.34 5.16
CA ALA A 21 -10.36 -1.40 6.16
C ALA A 21 -8.91 -1.68 6.58
N ASP A 22 -8.58 -2.95 6.79
CA ASP A 22 -7.22 -3.36 7.18
C ASP A 22 -6.20 -3.23 6.06
N LEU A 23 -6.62 -3.47 4.82
CA LEU A 23 -5.83 -3.16 3.63
C LEU A 23 -5.52 -1.65 3.59
N GLN A 24 -6.54 -0.79 3.72
CA GLN A 24 -6.34 0.66 3.68
C GLN A 24 -5.46 1.19 4.83
N LYS A 25 -5.64 0.67 6.05
CA LYS A 25 -4.74 0.98 7.20
C LYS A 25 -3.29 0.60 6.90
N THR A 26 -3.07 -0.59 6.34
CA THR A 26 -1.73 -1.10 6.03
C THR A 26 -1.03 -0.25 4.97
N PHE A 27 -1.77 0.19 3.95
CA PHE A 27 -1.25 1.10 2.92
C PHE A 27 -0.94 2.50 3.47
N ASN A 28 -1.82 3.07 4.30
CA ASN A 28 -1.59 4.36 4.95
C ASN A 28 -0.31 4.34 5.81
N LEU A 29 -0.11 3.25 6.55
CA LEU A 29 1.09 3.06 7.37
C LEU A 29 2.36 2.92 6.51
N ALA A 30 2.26 2.26 5.35
CA ALA A 30 3.37 2.18 4.40
C ALA A 30 3.73 3.55 3.80
N PHE A 31 2.74 4.33 3.38
CA PHE A 31 2.96 5.70 2.88
C PHE A 31 3.59 6.59 3.94
N SER A 32 3.09 6.56 5.18
CA SER A 32 3.66 7.32 6.28
C SER A 32 5.14 6.98 6.53
N LYS A 33 5.52 5.69 6.42
CA LYS A 33 6.92 5.27 6.56
C LYS A 33 7.79 5.78 5.40
N ILE A 34 7.30 5.73 4.17
CA ILE A 34 8.03 6.25 3.01
C ILE A 34 8.24 7.76 3.16
N ASP A 35 7.21 8.50 3.53
CA ASP A 35 7.29 9.96 3.69
C ASP A 35 8.21 10.36 4.84
N LYS A 36 8.18 9.61 5.95
CA LYS A 36 9.15 9.79 7.04
C LYS A 36 10.59 9.55 6.57
N ALA A 37 10.83 8.50 5.78
CA ALA A 37 12.16 8.21 5.24
C ALA A 37 12.65 9.29 4.24
N VAL A 38 11.75 9.83 3.41
CA VAL A 38 12.05 10.96 2.53
C VAL A 38 12.36 12.22 3.34
N LYS A 39 11.51 12.55 4.34
CA LYS A 39 11.71 13.72 5.21
C LYS A 39 13.02 13.64 6.00
N LYS A 40 13.45 12.43 6.40
CA LYS A 40 14.72 12.19 7.10
C LYS A 40 15.93 12.11 6.15
N GLY A 41 15.73 12.24 4.83
CA GLY A 41 16.82 12.19 3.84
C GLY A 41 17.37 10.78 3.57
N VAL A 42 16.77 9.74 4.15
CA VAL A 42 17.18 8.33 3.93
C VAL A 42 16.85 7.88 2.52
N LEU A 43 15.75 8.39 1.96
CA LEU A 43 15.34 8.13 0.57
C LEU A 43 15.30 9.43 -0.21
N HIS A 44 15.78 9.39 -1.46
CA HIS A 44 15.57 10.48 -2.40
C HIS A 44 14.08 10.61 -2.75
N LYS A 45 13.64 11.85 -3.02
CA LYS A 45 12.23 12.19 -3.35
C LYS A 45 11.66 11.33 -4.47
N ASN A 46 12.44 11.08 -5.53
CA ASN A 46 12.01 10.27 -6.67
C ASN A 46 11.83 8.80 -6.27
N THR A 47 12.72 8.27 -5.43
CA THR A 47 12.61 6.91 -4.91
C THR A 47 11.36 6.74 -4.06
N GLY A 48 11.08 7.71 -3.18
CA GLY A 48 9.84 7.73 -2.41
C GLY A 48 8.59 7.80 -3.29
N ALA A 49 8.60 8.65 -4.32
CA ALA A 49 7.50 8.78 -5.28
C ALA A 49 7.26 7.48 -6.08
N ASN A 50 8.33 6.85 -6.57
CA ASN A 50 8.26 5.58 -7.30
C ASN A 50 7.68 4.45 -6.43
N GLN A 51 8.11 4.38 -5.16
CA GLN A 51 7.57 3.41 -4.20
C GLN A 51 6.08 3.64 -3.93
N LYS A 52 5.66 4.90 -3.75
CA LYS A 52 4.24 5.24 -3.55
C LYS A 52 3.40 4.91 -4.79
N SER A 53 3.89 5.24 -5.99
CA SER A 53 3.23 4.93 -7.26
C SER A 53 2.98 3.42 -7.42
N ARG A 54 4.02 2.61 -7.19
CA ARG A 54 3.92 1.14 -7.29
C ARG A 54 2.88 0.54 -6.34
N LEU A 55 2.80 1.04 -5.11
CA LEU A 55 1.79 0.62 -4.14
C LEU A 55 0.38 1.05 -4.59
N SER A 56 0.21 2.28 -5.05
CA SER A 56 -1.09 2.77 -5.55
C SER A 56 -1.60 1.97 -6.75
N VAL A 57 -0.72 1.57 -7.66
CA VAL A 57 -1.09 0.71 -8.80
C VAL A 57 -1.57 -0.66 -8.32
N ALA A 58 -0.86 -1.28 -7.36
CA ALA A 58 -1.28 -2.55 -6.79
C ALA A 58 -2.65 -2.47 -6.10
N LEU A 59 -2.88 -1.43 -5.29
CA LEU A 59 -4.16 -1.21 -4.62
C LEU A 59 -5.31 -1.00 -5.61
N LYS A 60 -5.08 -0.21 -6.67
CA LYS A 60 -6.07 -0.02 -7.75
C LYS A 60 -6.39 -1.32 -8.47
N LYS A 61 -5.39 -2.17 -8.73
CA LYS A 61 -5.61 -3.45 -9.39
C LYS A 61 -6.53 -4.35 -8.55
N VAL A 62 -6.20 -4.51 -7.28
CA VAL A 62 -6.97 -5.33 -6.33
C VAL A 62 -8.41 -4.82 -6.18
N LEU A 63 -8.60 -3.49 -6.09
CA LEU A 63 -9.93 -2.91 -6.00
C LEU A 63 -10.73 -3.02 -7.31
N LYS A 64 -10.07 -3.01 -8.47
CA LYS A 64 -10.72 -3.12 -9.78
C LYS A 64 -11.06 -4.56 -10.16
N GLU A 65 -10.31 -5.54 -9.67
CA GLU A 65 -10.61 -6.97 -9.91
C GLU A 65 -11.78 -7.48 -9.05
N VAL A 66 -12.15 -6.76 -7.99
CA VAL A 66 -13.21 -7.14 -7.04
C VAL A 66 -14.54 -6.40 -7.28
N VAL A 67 -14.56 -5.39 -8.17
CA VAL A 67 -15.76 -4.63 -8.58
C VAL A 67 -16.04 -4.87 -10.05
#